data_AF-A0A3N4KN08-F1
#
_entry.id   AF-A0A3N4KN08-F1
#
_cell.length_a   1.000
_cell.length_b   1.000
_cell.length_c   1.000
_cell.angle_alpha   90.00
_cell.angle_beta   90.00
_cell.angle_gamma   90.00
#
_symmetry.space_group_name_H-M   'P 1'
#
loop_
_entity.id
_entity.type
_entity.pdbx_description
1 polymer ?
#
loop_
_entity_poly.entity_id
_entity_poly.type
_entity_poly.pdbx_seq_one_letter_code
_entity_poly.pdbx_strand_id
1 'polypeptide(L)'
;MDETENKEAIHAACREGRLAAVESLLSANPKLAHRRDSDDRLPIHWACSYNHLPIVQVLTQVKDFDIDAVDGSGWSCLMIACSVKDGDDLVEYLLKRGADAGLKNNNGQTPLHFCASKTRLSAARLLLSPPYKASPRIPDTHSQLPLHRAAAVGSLPMVKLLLDHNSPINSSDRSGLTPLHHAIAEGHGDVAIELLRRGADSSRRDSDGALAIALAPDRKVRTWILAEAEKEGVEVVTE
;
A
#
# COMPACT_ATOMS: atom_id res chain seq x y z
N MET A 1 -6.73 -40.39 -1.18
CA MET A 1 -6.49 -39.04 -0.64
C MET A 1 -7.83 -38.48 -0.26
N ASP A 2 -7.99 -38.14 1.02
CA ASP A 2 -9.21 -37.55 1.57
C ASP A 2 -9.44 -36.15 0.96
N GLU A 3 -10.69 -35.71 0.83
CA GLU A 3 -11.01 -34.34 0.41
C GLU A 3 -10.34 -33.30 1.31
N THR A 4 -10.13 -33.61 2.59
CA THR A 4 -9.48 -32.72 3.56
C THR A 4 -7.98 -32.58 3.31
N GLU A 5 -7.31 -33.66 2.91
CA GLU A 5 -5.90 -33.64 2.53
C GLU A 5 -5.68 -32.79 1.26
N ASN A 6 -6.62 -32.87 0.30
CA ASN A 6 -6.61 -32.02 -0.90
C ASN A 6 -6.92 -30.55 -0.62
N LYS A 7 -7.73 -30.24 0.42
CA LYS A 7 -8.08 -28.87 0.83
C LYS A 7 -6.82 -28.07 1.20
N GLU A 8 -5.94 -28.66 1.99
CA GLU A 8 -4.68 -28.01 2.39
C GLU A 8 -3.61 -28.09 1.30
N ALA A 9 -3.63 -29.17 0.49
CA ALA A 9 -2.62 -29.41 -0.54
C ALA A 9 -2.54 -28.28 -1.58
N ILE A 10 -3.67 -27.73 -2.05
CA ILE A 10 -3.65 -26.65 -3.05
C ILE A 10 -3.09 -25.34 -2.49
N HIS A 11 -3.46 -24.98 -1.25
CA HIS A 11 -2.94 -23.78 -0.57
C HIS A 11 -1.44 -23.93 -0.31
N ALA A 12 -1.00 -25.08 0.18
CA ALA A 12 0.41 -25.38 0.41
C ALA A 12 1.22 -25.36 -0.89
N ALA A 13 0.72 -25.97 -1.96
CA ALA A 13 1.38 -25.95 -3.27
C ALA A 13 1.51 -24.53 -3.82
N CYS A 14 0.49 -23.68 -3.67
CA CYS A 14 0.52 -22.28 -4.06
C CYS A 14 1.52 -21.47 -3.23
N ARG A 15 1.58 -21.69 -1.91
CA ARG A 15 2.53 -21.05 -0.99
C ARG A 15 3.98 -21.42 -1.31
N GLU A 16 4.22 -22.71 -1.58
CA GLU A 16 5.54 -23.29 -1.79
C GLU A 16 6.07 -23.14 -3.23
N GLY A 17 5.26 -22.59 -4.15
CA GLY A 17 5.69 -22.38 -5.54
C GLY A 17 5.70 -23.67 -6.37
N ARG A 18 4.94 -24.70 -5.98
CA ARG A 18 4.90 -26.00 -6.68
C ARG A 18 3.94 -25.96 -7.88
N LEU A 19 4.33 -25.29 -8.96
CA LEU A 19 3.51 -25.09 -10.17
C LEU A 19 2.91 -26.41 -10.71
N ALA A 20 3.73 -27.44 -10.93
CA ALA A 20 3.26 -28.73 -11.45
C ALA A 20 2.21 -29.40 -10.54
N ALA A 21 2.34 -29.23 -9.22
CA ALA A 21 1.35 -29.74 -8.27
C ALA A 21 0.04 -28.95 -8.35
N VAL A 22 0.11 -27.62 -8.50
CA VAL A 22 -1.08 -26.77 -8.72
C VAL A 22 -1.81 -27.18 -10.00
N GLU A 23 -1.09 -27.31 -11.12
CA GLU A 23 -1.68 -27.72 -12.41
C GLU A 23 -2.34 -29.09 -12.33
N SER A 24 -1.67 -30.06 -11.70
CA SER A 24 -2.22 -31.41 -11.50
C SER A 24 -3.48 -31.39 -10.64
N LEU A 25 -3.48 -30.65 -9.52
CA LEU A 25 -4.64 -30.51 -8.63
C LEU A 25 -5.82 -29.83 -9.32
N LEU A 26 -5.58 -28.76 -10.07
CA LEU A 26 -6.65 -28.05 -10.82
C LEU A 26 -7.18 -28.87 -11.98
N SER A 27 -6.33 -29.67 -12.65
CA SER A 27 -6.77 -30.61 -13.69
C SER A 27 -7.68 -31.69 -13.12
N ALA A 28 -7.41 -32.16 -11.90
CA ALA A 28 -8.25 -33.13 -11.21
C ALA A 28 -9.55 -32.49 -10.69
N ASN A 29 -9.49 -31.26 -10.17
CA ASN A 29 -10.65 -30.53 -9.68
C ASN A 29 -10.47 -29.00 -9.77
N PRO A 30 -11.02 -28.34 -10.81
CA PRO A 30 -10.91 -26.89 -10.98
C PRO A 30 -11.52 -26.07 -9.84
N LYS A 31 -12.48 -26.63 -9.10
CA LYS A 31 -13.11 -25.94 -7.95
C LYS A 31 -12.13 -25.68 -6.81
N LEU A 32 -10.98 -26.35 -6.78
CA LEU A 32 -9.92 -26.10 -5.80
C LEU A 32 -9.41 -24.66 -5.83
N ALA A 33 -9.48 -23.97 -6.99
CA ALA A 33 -9.12 -22.56 -7.11
C ALA A 33 -10.01 -21.61 -6.27
N HIS A 34 -11.24 -22.02 -5.97
CA HIS A 34 -12.21 -21.23 -5.19
C HIS A 34 -12.36 -21.70 -3.74
N ARG A 35 -11.52 -22.65 -3.31
CA ARG A 35 -11.59 -23.17 -1.93
C ARG A 35 -10.98 -22.16 -0.98
N ARG A 36 -11.66 -21.93 0.13
CA ARG A 36 -11.18 -21.05 1.20
C ARG A 36 -10.57 -21.87 2.33
N ASP A 37 -9.47 -21.39 2.89
CA ASP A 37 -8.88 -21.90 4.13
C ASP A 37 -9.52 -21.27 5.38
N SER A 38 -8.92 -21.47 6.56
CA SER A 38 -9.43 -20.94 7.84
C SER A 38 -9.36 -19.42 7.96
N ASP A 39 -8.50 -18.76 7.19
CA ASP A 39 -8.38 -17.29 7.13
C ASP A 39 -9.24 -16.72 5.97
N ASP A 40 -10.13 -17.56 5.44
CA ASP A 40 -10.98 -17.27 4.29
C ASP A 40 -10.15 -16.96 3.03
N ARG A 41 -8.89 -17.42 2.94
CA ARG A 41 -8.02 -17.19 1.78
C ARG A 41 -8.26 -18.25 0.70
N LEU A 42 -8.40 -17.78 -0.54
CA LEU A 42 -8.20 -18.60 -1.74
C LEU A 42 -6.72 -18.97 -1.95
N PRO A 43 -6.40 -20.04 -2.70
CA PRO A 43 -5.01 -20.44 -2.98
C PRO A 43 -4.20 -19.34 -3.70
N ILE A 44 -4.87 -18.50 -4.50
CA ILE A 44 -4.23 -17.38 -5.20
C ILE A 44 -3.62 -16.35 -4.23
N HIS A 45 -4.22 -16.14 -3.04
CA HIS A 45 -3.66 -15.21 -2.06
C HIS A 45 -2.30 -15.68 -1.57
N TRP A 46 -2.12 -17.00 -1.39
CA TRP A 46 -0.82 -17.59 -1.06
C TRP A 46 0.18 -17.46 -2.21
N ALA A 47 -0.25 -17.72 -3.45
CA ALA A 47 0.60 -17.51 -4.61
C ALA A 47 1.05 -16.04 -4.74
N CYS A 48 0.15 -15.08 -4.53
CA CYS A 48 0.48 -13.66 -4.52
C CYS A 48 1.41 -13.27 -3.36
N SER A 49 1.16 -13.79 -2.16
CA SER A 49 1.94 -13.46 -0.95
C SER A 49 3.40 -13.92 -1.04
N TYR A 50 3.68 -14.93 -1.87
CA TYR A 50 5.01 -15.46 -2.09
C TYR A 50 5.55 -15.13 -3.50
N ASN A 51 4.88 -14.24 -4.23
CA ASN A 51 5.26 -13.74 -5.55
C ASN A 51 5.43 -14.84 -6.63
N HIS A 52 4.58 -15.87 -6.60
CA HIS A 52 4.60 -16.97 -7.57
C HIS A 52 3.74 -16.66 -8.80
N LEU A 53 4.19 -15.72 -9.64
CA LEU A 53 3.46 -15.27 -10.83
C LEU A 53 2.95 -16.41 -11.74
N PRO A 54 3.73 -17.47 -12.06
CA PRO A 54 3.22 -18.58 -12.88
C PRO A 54 1.99 -19.27 -12.29
N ILE A 55 1.94 -19.41 -10.96
CA ILE A 55 0.79 -20.02 -10.27
C ILE A 55 -0.42 -19.08 -10.31
N VAL A 56 -0.20 -17.77 -10.13
CA VAL A 56 -1.25 -16.75 -10.26
C VAL A 56 -1.84 -16.78 -11.68
N GLN A 57 -0.99 -16.91 -12.70
CA GLN A 57 -1.42 -17.03 -14.09
C GLN A 57 -2.33 -18.25 -14.28
N VAL A 58 -1.93 -19.42 -13.79
CA VAL A 58 -2.75 -20.64 -13.88
C VAL A 58 -4.09 -20.48 -13.16
N LEU A 59 -4.10 -19.97 -11.92
CA LEU A 59 -5.31 -19.83 -11.12
C LEU A 59 -6.33 -18.86 -11.77
N THR A 60 -5.86 -17.76 -12.35
CA THR A 60 -6.74 -16.76 -12.99
C THR A 60 -7.23 -17.16 -14.38
N GLN A 61 -6.78 -18.30 -14.93
CA GLN A 61 -7.38 -18.91 -16.13
C GLN A 61 -8.56 -19.83 -15.80
N VAL A 62 -8.81 -20.14 -14.52
CA VAL A 62 -9.98 -20.92 -14.14
C VAL A 62 -11.24 -20.14 -14.53
N LYS A 63 -12.23 -20.85 -15.08
CA LYS A 63 -13.48 -20.25 -15.54
C LYS A 63 -14.15 -19.52 -14.37
N ASP A 64 -14.67 -18.32 -14.64
CA ASP A 64 -15.41 -17.49 -13.68
C ASP A 64 -14.57 -17.11 -12.43
N PHE A 65 -13.24 -17.03 -12.57
CA PHE A 65 -12.36 -16.57 -11.49
C PHE A 65 -12.51 -15.06 -11.26
N ASP A 66 -12.95 -14.69 -10.05
CA ASP A 66 -13.02 -13.31 -9.59
C ASP A 66 -11.63 -12.81 -9.18
N ILE A 67 -11.09 -11.86 -9.95
CA ILE A 67 -9.77 -11.27 -9.72
C ILE A 67 -9.71 -10.40 -8.46
N ASP A 68 -10.86 -9.90 -8.02
CA ASP A 68 -11.02 -9.01 -6.86
C ASP A 68 -11.54 -9.75 -5.63
N ALA A 69 -11.58 -11.09 -5.68
CA ALA A 69 -11.87 -11.91 -4.50
C ALA A 69 -10.94 -11.54 -3.35
N VAL A 70 -11.52 -11.33 -2.17
CA VAL A 70 -10.79 -10.95 -0.96
C VAL A 70 -10.73 -12.08 0.05
N ASP A 71 -9.70 -12.08 0.89
CA ASP A 71 -9.60 -12.94 2.08
C ASP A 71 -10.48 -12.42 3.25
N GLY A 72 -10.43 -13.10 4.40
CA GLY A 72 -11.24 -12.76 5.58
C GLY A 72 -10.92 -11.40 6.19
N SER A 73 -9.76 -10.83 5.85
CA SER A 73 -9.34 -9.48 6.23
C SER A 73 -9.61 -8.43 5.14
N GLY A 74 -10.27 -8.82 4.05
CA GLY A 74 -10.59 -7.95 2.92
C GLY A 74 -9.41 -7.72 1.97
N TRP A 75 -8.35 -8.53 2.03
CA TRP A 75 -7.20 -8.35 1.13
C TRP A 75 -7.45 -9.01 -0.22
N SER A 76 -7.34 -8.23 -1.29
CA SER A 76 -7.27 -8.78 -2.65
C SER A 76 -5.85 -9.14 -3.05
N CYS A 77 -5.72 -9.92 -4.11
CA CYS A 77 -4.43 -10.24 -4.73
C CYS A 77 -3.62 -8.99 -5.09
N LEU A 78 -4.27 -7.93 -5.58
CA LEU A 78 -3.58 -6.68 -5.93
C LEU A 78 -2.98 -5.99 -4.70
N MET A 79 -3.71 -5.95 -3.58
CA MET A 79 -3.19 -5.41 -2.32
C MET A 79 -1.99 -6.20 -1.81
N ILE A 80 -2.07 -7.53 -1.86
CA ILE A 80 -0.97 -8.42 -1.49
C ILE A 80 0.24 -8.15 -2.38
N ALA A 81 0.06 -8.11 -3.70
CA ALA A 81 1.11 -7.83 -4.68
C ALA A 81 1.79 -6.46 -4.44
N CYS A 82 1.02 -5.44 -4.09
CA CYS A 82 1.53 -4.11 -3.73
C CYS A 82 2.28 -4.08 -2.38
N SER A 83 2.15 -5.12 -1.55
CA SER A 83 2.79 -5.21 -0.23
C SER A 83 4.06 -6.07 -0.21
N VAL A 84 4.22 -6.96 -1.20
CA VAL A 84 5.38 -7.85 -1.30
C VAL A 84 6.55 -7.17 -2.01
N LYS A 85 7.77 -7.59 -1.64
CA LYS A 85 9.00 -7.19 -2.31
C LYS A 85 9.04 -7.83 -3.71
N ASP A 86 9.59 -7.11 -4.67
CA ASP A 86 9.82 -7.58 -6.05
C ASP A 86 8.55 -8.07 -6.79
N GLY A 87 7.37 -7.62 -6.37
CA GLY A 87 6.07 -7.99 -6.95
C GLY A 87 5.60 -7.13 -8.13
N ASP A 88 6.49 -6.41 -8.82
CA ASP A 88 6.08 -5.47 -9.89
C ASP A 88 5.40 -6.20 -11.06
N ASP A 89 5.95 -7.33 -11.51
CA ASP A 89 5.34 -8.15 -12.56
C ASP A 89 3.99 -8.71 -12.14
N LEU A 90 3.82 -9.02 -10.85
CA LEU A 90 2.57 -9.49 -10.29
C LEU A 90 1.52 -8.38 -10.27
N VAL A 91 1.88 -7.17 -9.84
CA VAL A 91 1.00 -5.98 -9.90
C VAL A 91 0.58 -5.71 -11.35
N GLU A 92 1.53 -5.71 -12.28
CA GLU A 92 1.23 -5.48 -13.70
C GLU A 92 0.29 -6.55 -14.27
N TYR A 93 0.53 -7.82 -13.95
CA TYR A 93 -0.33 -8.91 -14.40
C TYR A 93 -1.76 -8.77 -13.87
N LEU A 94 -1.93 -8.57 -12.56
CA LEU A 94 -3.25 -8.46 -11.93
C LEU A 94 -4.05 -7.28 -12.48
N LEU A 95 -3.40 -6.14 -12.68
CA LEU A 95 -4.01 -4.96 -13.28
C LEU A 95 -4.44 -5.20 -14.74
N LYS A 96 -3.60 -5.87 -15.56
CA LYS A 96 -3.97 -6.28 -16.93
C LYS A 96 -5.14 -7.27 -16.95
N ARG A 97 -5.32 -8.07 -15.88
CA ARG A 97 -6.48 -8.96 -15.69
C ARG A 97 -7.73 -8.22 -15.20
N GLY A 98 -7.65 -6.91 -14.94
CA GLY A 98 -8.79 -6.08 -14.57
C GLY A 98 -8.99 -5.90 -13.06
N ALA A 99 -7.98 -6.18 -12.23
CA ALA A 99 -8.08 -5.96 -10.78
C ALA A 99 -8.39 -4.49 -10.44
N ASP A 100 -9.31 -4.28 -9.50
CA ASP A 100 -9.73 -2.96 -9.06
C ASP A 100 -8.67 -2.29 -8.17
N ALA A 101 -8.01 -1.28 -8.72
CA ALA A 101 -7.02 -0.47 -8.02
C ALA A 101 -7.60 0.42 -6.89
N GLY A 102 -8.93 0.58 -6.84
CA GLY A 102 -9.68 1.35 -5.84
C GLY A 102 -10.28 0.51 -4.71
N LEU A 103 -10.21 -0.82 -4.79
CA LEU A 103 -10.74 -1.73 -3.78
C LEU A 103 -10.15 -1.43 -2.40
N LYS A 104 -10.93 -1.66 -1.34
CA LYS A 104 -10.53 -1.42 0.05
C LYS A 104 -10.63 -2.70 0.88
N ASN A 105 -9.64 -2.93 1.74
CA ASN A 105 -9.73 -3.99 2.75
C ASN A 105 -10.58 -3.56 3.96
N ASN A 106 -10.68 -4.42 4.97
CA ASN A 106 -11.47 -4.15 6.18
C ASN A 106 -10.97 -2.94 6.98
N ASN A 107 -9.71 -2.53 6.77
CA ASN A 107 -9.12 -1.33 7.37
C ASN A 107 -9.31 -0.08 6.50
N GLY A 108 -10.07 -0.16 5.40
CA GLY A 108 -10.28 0.93 4.44
C GLY A 108 -9.08 1.21 3.53
N GLN A 109 -8.04 0.37 3.57
CA GLN A 109 -6.79 0.60 2.83
C GLN A 109 -6.91 0.09 1.39
N THR A 110 -6.42 0.90 0.46
CA THR A 110 -6.31 0.57 -0.97
C THR A 110 -4.91 0.03 -1.32
N PRO A 111 -4.71 -0.59 -2.51
CA PRO A 111 -3.38 -0.97 -3.01
C PRO A 111 -2.31 0.12 -2.89
N LEU A 112 -2.70 1.39 -3.09
CA LEU A 112 -1.79 2.53 -3.01
C LEU A 112 -1.27 2.80 -1.59
N HIS A 113 -2.05 2.48 -0.53
CA HIS A 113 -1.57 2.58 0.85
C HIS A 113 -0.42 1.60 1.12
N PHE A 114 -0.52 0.39 0.57
CA PHE A 114 0.54 -0.62 0.69
C PHE A 114 1.77 -0.22 -0.10
N CYS A 115 1.60 0.30 -1.32
CA CYS A 115 2.74 0.83 -2.08
C CYS A 115 3.47 1.93 -1.31
N ALA A 116 2.74 2.87 -0.71
CA ALA A 116 3.32 3.95 0.09
C ALA A 116 4.05 3.42 1.33
N SER A 117 3.44 2.50 2.08
CA SER A 117 4.01 1.92 3.31
C SER A 117 5.23 1.03 3.05
N LYS A 118 5.31 0.41 1.88
CA LYS A 118 6.38 -0.51 1.46
C LYS A 118 7.34 0.10 0.44
N THR A 119 7.23 1.41 0.21
CA THR A 119 8.05 2.19 -0.74
C THR A 119 8.10 1.59 -2.16
N ARG A 120 7.03 0.92 -2.60
CA ARG A 120 6.90 0.27 -3.92
C ARG A 120 6.58 1.30 -5.01
N LEU A 121 7.59 2.08 -5.37
CA LEU A 121 7.44 3.24 -6.25
C LEU A 121 6.99 2.87 -7.66
N SER A 122 7.49 1.78 -8.23
CA SER A 122 7.08 1.28 -9.56
C SER A 122 5.61 0.90 -9.60
N ALA A 123 5.16 0.08 -8.64
CA ALA A 123 3.75 -0.27 -8.49
C ALA A 123 2.84 0.96 -8.28
N ALA A 124 3.25 1.93 -7.45
CA ALA A 124 2.49 3.16 -7.24
C ALA A 124 2.33 3.97 -8.54
N ARG A 125 3.40 4.12 -9.34
CA ARG A 125 3.32 4.80 -10.65
C ARG A 125 2.34 4.11 -11.58
N LEU A 126 2.38 2.77 -11.62
CA LEU A 126 1.49 1.99 -12.46
C LEU A 126 0.03 2.21 -12.04
N LEU A 127 -0.28 2.08 -10.75
CA LEU A 127 -1.62 2.30 -10.20
C LEU A 127 -2.17 3.70 -10.51
N LEU A 128 -1.35 4.74 -10.38
CA LEU A 128 -1.74 6.14 -10.59
C LEU A 128 -1.89 6.53 -12.07
N SER A 129 -1.25 5.78 -12.97
CA SER A 129 -1.25 6.07 -14.41
C SER A 129 -2.52 5.54 -15.11
N PRO A 130 -2.93 6.14 -16.24
CA PRO A 130 -3.93 5.53 -17.12
C PRO A 130 -3.49 4.12 -17.58
N PRO A 131 -4.41 3.15 -17.68
CA PRO A 131 -5.87 3.28 -17.52
C PRO A 131 -6.36 3.15 -16.06
N TYR A 132 -5.52 2.73 -15.12
CA TYR A 132 -5.94 2.31 -13.78
C TYR A 132 -6.38 3.46 -12.87
N LYS A 133 -5.72 4.62 -12.95
CA LYS A 133 -6.14 5.89 -12.31
C LYS A 133 -6.56 5.74 -10.83
N ALA A 134 -5.81 4.97 -10.04
CA ALA A 134 -6.02 4.85 -8.61
C ALA A 134 -6.03 6.25 -7.94
N SER A 135 -6.84 6.42 -6.90
CA SER A 135 -6.95 7.72 -6.23
C SER A 135 -6.02 7.83 -5.01
N PRO A 136 -5.13 8.83 -4.94
CA PRO A 136 -4.33 9.11 -3.74
C PRO A 136 -5.10 9.90 -2.67
N ARG A 137 -6.44 10.00 -2.82
CA ARG A 137 -7.34 10.77 -1.94
C ARG A 137 -8.29 9.90 -1.13
N ILE A 138 -8.16 8.58 -1.21
CA ILE A 138 -8.99 7.65 -0.44
C ILE A 138 -8.37 7.49 0.95
N PRO A 139 -9.08 7.84 2.03
CA PRO A 139 -8.61 7.59 3.38
C PRO A 139 -8.88 6.14 3.81
N ASP A 140 -7.96 5.61 4.62
CA ASP A 140 -8.20 4.41 5.41
C ASP A 140 -9.12 4.69 6.62
N THR A 141 -9.39 3.67 7.41
CA THR A 141 -10.24 3.80 8.61
C THR A 141 -9.68 4.77 9.64
N HIS A 142 -8.38 5.05 9.68
CA HIS A 142 -7.76 6.04 10.56
C HIS A 142 -7.74 7.46 9.93
N SER A 143 -8.45 7.65 8.82
CA SER A 143 -8.42 8.87 8.02
C SER A 143 -7.05 9.15 7.41
N GLN A 144 -6.15 8.17 7.37
CA GLN A 144 -4.84 8.32 6.75
C GLN A 144 -4.93 8.06 5.25
N LEU A 145 -4.35 8.98 4.47
CA LEU A 145 -4.09 8.81 3.04
C LEU A 145 -2.76 8.08 2.81
N PRO A 146 -2.51 7.56 1.58
CA PRO A 146 -1.19 7.04 1.21
C PRO A 146 -0.05 8.04 1.47
N LEU A 147 -0.32 9.34 1.37
CA LEU A 147 0.66 10.40 1.63
C LEU A 147 1.14 10.42 3.10
N HIS A 148 0.26 10.09 4.06
CA HIS A 148 0.67 9.98 5.48
C HIS A 148 1.66 8.82 5.65
N ARG A 149 1.38 7.67 5.02
CA ARG A 149 2.27 6.49 5.07
C ARG A 149 3.62 6.76 4.40
N ALA A 150 3.61 7.42 3.24
CA ALA A 150 4.83 7.80 2.53
C ALA A 150 5.68 8.78 3.35
N ALA A 151 5.04 9.72 4.05
CA ALA A 151 5.70 10.67 4.92
C ALA A 151 6.30 10.02 6.16
N ALA A 152 5.54 9.15 6.84
CA ALA A 152 5.98 8.42 8.03
C ALA A 152 7.16 7.47 7.76
N VAL A 153 7.28 6.92 6.55
CA VAL A 153 8.40 6.03 6.17
C VAL A 153 9.56 6.82 5.56
N GLY A 154 9.41 8.12 5.33
CA GLY A 154 10.48 8.98 4.79
C GLY A 154 10.74 8.77 3.30
N SER A 155 9.75 8.28 2.54
CA SER A 155 9.93 8.01 1.12
C SER A 155 9.72 9.26 0.27
N LEU A 156 10.76 10.11 0.18
CA LEU A 156 10.72 11.33 -0.63
C LEU A 156 10.24 11.11 -2.08
N PRO A 157 10.68 10.08 -2.82
CA PRO A 157 10.18 9.83 -4.17
C PRO A 157 8.68 9.50 -4.22
N MET A 158 8.16 8.78 -3.22
CA MET A 158 6.74 8.45 -3.12
C MET A 158 5.91 9.67 -2.76
N VAL A 159 6.39 10.52 -1.84
CA VAL A 159 5.74 11.79 -1.49
C VAL A 159 5.61 12.67 -2.72
N LYS A 160 6.69 12.86 -3.48
CA LYS A 160 6.65 13.61 -4.75
C LYS A 160 5.63 13.04 -5.72
N LEU A 161 5.66 11.73 -5.94
CA LEU A 161 4.70 11.05 -6.83
C LEU A 161 3.24 11.29 -6.39
N LEU A 162 2.93 11.14 -5.11
CA LEU A 162 1.56 11.32 -4.61
C LEU A 162 1.10 12.78 -4.73
N LEU A 163 1.97 13.75 -4.48
CA LEU A 163 1.67 15.17 -4.64
C LEU A 163 1.48 15.57 -6.10
N ASP A 164 2.31 15.02 -7.01
CA ASP A 164 2.18 15.23 -8.46
C ASP A 164 0.85 14.66 -9.00
N HIS A 165 0.25 13.69 -8.30
CA HIS A 165 -1.09 13.17 -8.55
C HIS A 165 -2.18 13.77 -7.64
N ASN A 166 -1.98 15.01 -7.16
CA ASN A 166 -2.96 15.79 -6.40
C ASN A 166 -3.43 15.14 -5.08
N SER A 167 -2.56 14.40 -4.40
CA SER A 167 -2.84 14.01 -3.01
C SER A 167 -2.98 15.27 -2.14
N PRO A 168 -4.01 15.39 -1.28
CA PRO A 168 -4.26 16.60 -0.51
C PRO A 168 -3.28 16.70 0.66
N ILE A 169 -2.28 17.59 0.48
CA ILE A 169 -1.10 17.76 1.34
C ILE A 169 -1.40 18.09 2.81
N ASN A 170 -2.54 18.76 3.07
CA ASN A 170 -2.95 19.22 4.40
C ASN A 170 -4.11 18.39 4.99
N SER A 171 -4.37 17.18 4.46
CA SER A 171 -5.35 16.28 5.09
C SER A 171 -4.88 15.91 6.49
N SER A 172 -5.81 15.85 7.44
CA SER A 172 -5.54 15.39 8.80
C SER A 172 -6.12 14.00 9.00
N ASP A 173 -5.38 13.15 9.70
CA ASP A 173 -5.88 11.86 10.17
C ASP A 173 -6.76 12.01 11.43
N ARG A 174 -7.22 10.90 12.02
CA ARG A 174 -8.09 10.93 13.22
C ARG A 174 -7.46 11.61 14.44
N SER A 175 -6.14 11.71 14.51
CA SER A 175 -5.41 12.41 15.58
C SER A 175 -5.10 13.86 15.22
N GLY A 176 -5.64 14.37 14.11
CA GLY A 176 -5.34 15.72 13.62
C GLY A 176 -4.02 15.82 12.87
N LEU A 177 -3.23 14.74 12.82
CA LEU A 177 -1.88 14.75 12.25
C LEU A 177 -1.94 14.83 10.72
N THR A 178 -1.19 15.77 10.15
CA THR A 178 -1.00 15.88 8.70
C THR A 178 0.21 15.07 8.24
N PRO A 179 0.42 14.85 6.93
CA PRO A 179 1.66 14.23 6.44
C PRO A 179 2.93 14.94 6.94
N LEU A 180 2.89 16.26 7.13
CA LEU A 180 4.02 17.01 7.70
C LEU A 180 4.30 16.59 9.15
N HIS A 181 3.28 16.37 9.97
CA HIS A 181 3.44 15.87 11.33
C HIS A 181 4.14 14.51 11.34
N HIS A 182 3.67 13.57 10.50
CA HIS A 182 4.26 12.23 10.37
C HIS A 182 5.72 12.28 9.91
N ALA A 183 6.06 13.10 8.90
CA ALA A 183 7.44 13.25 8.43
C ALA A 183 8.37 13.79 9.53
N ILE A 184 7.94 14.82 10.26
CA ILE A 184 8.77 15.44 11.30
C ILE A 184 8.92 14.52 12.51
N ALA A 185 7.83 13.88 12.95
CA ALA A 185 7.84 12.98 14.12
C ALA A 185 8.79 11.79 13.93
N GLU A 186 8.86 11.25 12.71
CA GLU A 186 9.75 10.14 12.35
C GLU A 186 11.17 10.61 11.95
N GLY A 187 11.44 11.92 12.01
CA GLY A 187 12.76 12.48 11.73
C GLY A 187 13.14 12.61 10.25
N HIS A 188 12.17 12.50 9.35
CA HIS A 188 12.35 12.60 7.90
C HIS A 188 12.35 14.07 7.43
N GLY A 189 13.42 14.77 7.78
CA GLY A 189 13.57 16.20 7.50
C GLY A 189 13.50 16.53 6.00
N ASP A 190 14.09 15.73 5.12
CA ASP A 190 14.06 15.95 3.67
C ASP A 190 12.63 15.88 3.10
N VAL A 191 11.81 14.95 3.60
CA VAL A 191 10.39 14.87 3.30
C VAL A 191 9.63 16.07 3.86
N ALA A 192 9.92 16.48 5.10
CA ALA A 192 9.30 17.66 5.70
C ALA A 192 9.57 18.93 4.87
N ILE A 193 10.81 19.13 4.41
CA ILE A 193 11.18 20.25 3.54
C ILE A 193 10.43 20.18 2.20
N GLU A 194 10.34 19.01 1.56
CA GLU A 194 9.56 18.88 0.31
C GLU A 194 8.08 19.20 0.53
N LEU A 195 7.47 18.71 1.62
CA LEU A 195 6.08 19.01 1.96
C LEU A 195 5.87 20.53 2.16
N LEU A 196 6.75 21.17 2.93
CA LEU A 196 6.73 22.62 3.16
C LEU A 196 6.85 23.41 1.85
N ARG A 197 7.82 23.05 1.00
CA ARG A 197 8.00 23.66 -0.35
C ARG A 197 6.78 23.51 -1.24
N ARG A 198 6.02 22.42 -1.07
CA ARG A 198 4.78 22.13 -1.81
C ARG A 198 3.53 22.75 -1.17
N GLY A 199 3.70 23.58 -0.13
CA GLY A 199 2.60 24.31 0.52
C GLY A 199 1.92 23.57 1.67
N ALA A 200 2.64 22.66 2.35
CA ALA A 200 2.15 22.11 3.61
C ALA A 200 2.03 23.23 4.66
N ASP A 201 0.88 23.28 5.32
CA ASP A 201 0.56 24.28 6.33
C ASP A 201 1.21 23.90 7.67
N SER A 202 2.29 24.60 8.01
CA SER A 202 3.05 24.40 9.25
C SER A 202 2.33 24.92 10.50
N SER A 203 1.24 25.68 10.35
CA SER A 203 0.44 26.24 11.46
C SER A 203 -0.63 25.27 11.98
N ARG A 204 -0.88 24.17 11.27
CA ARG A 204 -1.87 23.16 11.69
C ARG A 204 -1.42 22.49 12.98
N ARG A 205 -2.37 22.40 13.90
CA ARG A 205 -2.21 21.68 15.16
C ARG A 205 -2.91 20.34 15.08
N ASP A 206 -2.30 19.34 15.71
CA ASP A 206 -2.94 18.06 15.96
C ASP A 206 -4.01 18.17 17.07
N SER A 207 -4.62 17.04 17.43
CA SER A 207 -5.66 17.00 18.47
C SER A 207 -5.15 17.37 19.87
N ASP A 208 -3.83 17.28 20.12
CA ASP A 208 -3.21 17.68 21.39
C ASP A 208 -2.76 19.16 21.38
N GLY A 209 -2.99 19.86 20.27
CA GLY A 209 -2.62 21.26 20.09
C GLY A 209 -1.15 21.45 19.66
N ALA A 210 -0.42 20.38 19.34
CA ALA A 210 0.97 20.46 18.93
C ALA A 210 1.11 20.78 17.44
N LEU A 211 2.06 21.66 17.11
CA LEU A 211 2.50 21.90 15.73
C LEU A 211 3.40 20.74 15.28
N ALA A 212 3.48 20.49 13.97
CA ALA A 212 4.35 19.45 13.41
C ALA A 212 5.81 19.57 13.90
N ILE A 213 6.37 20.79 13.96
CA ILE A 213 7.75 21.04 14.41
C ILE A 213 7.99 20.72 15.90
N ALA A 214 6.93 20.71 16.71
CA ALA A 214 7.00 20.31 18.12
C ALA A 214 7.15 18.80 18.30
N LEU A 215 6.77 18.00 17.29
CA LEU A 215 6.87 16.55 17.32
C LEU A 215 8.25 16.02 16.90
N ALA A 216 9.20 16.88 16.53
CA ALA A 216 10.54 16.45 16.11
C ALA A 216 11.20 15.58 17.22
N PRO A 217 11.80 14.43 16.86
CA PRO A 217 12.27 13.43 17.84
C PRO A 217 13.42 13.95 18.70
N ASP A 218 14.20 14.91 18.19
CA ASP A 218 15.24 15.57 18.95
C ASP A 218 15.52 17.00 18.44
N ARG A 219 16.34 17.73 19.22
CA ARG A 219 16.74 19.10 18.90
C ARG A 219 17.52 19.21 17.60
N LYS A 220 18.32 18.20 17.22
CA LYS A 220 19.14 18.25 16.00
C LYS A 220 18.25 18.22 14.76
N VAL A 221 17.27 17.30 14.73
CA VAL A 221 16.28 17.22 13.65
C VAL A 221 15.50 18.52 13.56
N ARG A 222 14.98 19.02 14.70
CA ARG A 222 14.23 20.29 14.74
C ARG A 222 15.04 21.46 14.16
N THR A 223 16.28 21.65 14.64
CA THR A 223 17.14 22.75 14.17
C THR A 223 17.52 22.59 12.70
N TRP A 224 17.76 21.37 12.24
CA TRP A 224 18.06 21.11 10.83
C TRP A 224 16.90 21.48 9.92
N ILE A 225 15.66 21.09 10.26
CA ILE A 225 14.46 21.42 9.47
C ILE A 225 14.27 22.94 9.40
N LEU A 226 14.40 23.64 10.53
CA LEU A 226 14.23 25.11 10.55
C LEU A 226 15.30 25.83 9.72
N ALA A 227 16.57 25.41 9.86
CA ALA A 227 17.66 26.00 9.09
C ALA A 227 17.54 25.73 7.58
N GLU A 228 17.14 24.52 7.19
CA GLU A 228 16.96 24.19 5.78
C GLU A 228 15.72 24.85 5.19
N ALA A 229 14.63 24.99 5.97
CA ALA A 229 13.45 25.74 5.54
C ALA A 229 13.77 27.23 5.31
N GLU A 230 14.51 27.86 6.22
CA GLU A 230 14.98 29.24 6.06
C GLU A 230 15.83 29.41 4.79
N LYS A 231 16.78 28.50 4.56
CA LYS A 231 17.63 28.49 3.36
C LYS A 231 16.83 28.34 2.06
N GLU A 232 15.75 27.56 2.09
CA GLU A 232 14.83 27.37 0.95
C GLU A 232 13.74 28.48 0.87
N GLY A 233 13.76 29.45 1.79
CA GLY A 233 12.81 30.56 1.82
C GLY A 233 11.38 30.16 2.22
N VAL A 234 11.24 29.08 3.00
CA VAL A 234 9.94 28.58 3.46
C VAL A 234 9.75 28.90 4.95
N GLU A 235 8.66 29.60 5.25
CA GLU A 235 8.30 29.96 6.62
C GLU A 235 7.71 28.76 7.38
N VAL A 236 8.19 28.53 8.60
CA VAL A 236 7.72 27.46 9.49
C VAL A 236 7.23 28.08 10.79
N VAL A 237 5.95 27.89 11.09
CA VAL A 237 5.38 28.32 12.38
C VAL A 237 5.97 27.46 13.50
N THR A 238 6.47 28.10 14.55
CA THR A 238 7.15 27.41 15.66
C THR A 238 6.47 27.54 17.02
N GLU A 239 5.46 28.40 17.14
CA GLU A 239 4.69 28.69 18.36
C GLU A 239 3.19 28.91 18.11
#